data_AF-A0A848CRP0-F1
#
_entry.id   AF-A0A848CRP0-F1
#
_cell.length_a   1.000
_cell.length_b   1.000
_cell.length_c   1.000
_cell.angle_alpha   90.00
_cell.angle_beta   90.00
_cell.angle_gamma   90.00
#
_symmetry.space_group_name_H-M   'P 1'
#
loop_
_entity.id
_entity.type
_entity.pdbx_description
1 polymer ?
#
loop_
_entity_poly.entity_id
_entity_poly.type
_entity_poly.pdbx_seq_one_letter_code
_entity_poly.pdbx_strand_id
1 'polypeptide(L)'
;MRQGHVSVSEDFLAIQQLADRGAKPWRLNPVETARKVGIEELGFDVADVFRFESYRLDYDSGLNRAQVKAQHGSCLFLIELYQPVRRGTTGIWAVESVTLLNE
;
A
#
# COMPACT_ATOMS: atom_id res chain seq x y z
N MET A 1 14.01 0.69 -7.98
CA MET A 1 12.59 0.51 -7.63
C MET A 1 11.98 -0.68 -8.38
N ARG A 2 11.21 -1.55 -7.71
CA ARG A 2 10.51 -2.72 -8.31
C ARG A 2 9.14 -2.34 -8.87
N GLN A 3 8.90 -2.59 -10.15
CA GLN A 3 7.63 -2.29 -10.85
C GLN A 3 6.83 -3.56 -11.18
N GLY A 4 5.52 -3.41 -11.41
CA GLY A 4 4.61 -4.51 -11.77
C GLY A 4 3.79 -5.02 -10.59
N HIS A 5 3.19 -6.22 -10.73
CA HIS A 5 2.56 -6.91 -9.60
C HIS A 5 3.64 -7.26 -8.58
N VAL A 6 3.47 -6.78 -7.35
CA VAL A 6 4.45 -6.98 -6.29
C VAL A 6 3.95 -8.11 -5.39
N SER A 7 4.57 -9.27 -5.51
CA SER A 7 4.44 -10.34 -4.53
C SER A 7 5.28 -9.99 -3.31
N VAL A 8 4.73 -9.21 -2.38
CA VAL A 8 5.26 -9.14 -1.02
C VAL A 8 4.67 -10.33 -0.27
N SER A 9 5.49 -11.34 0.01
CA SER A 9 5.05 -12.52 0.76
C SER A 9 4.87 -12.14 2.23
N GLU A 10 3.63 -11.86 2.63
CA GLU A 10 3.29 -11.44 3.99
C GLU A 10 2.23 -12.34 4.61
N ASP A 11 2.36 -12.64 5.91
CA ASP A 11 1.27 -13.24 6.69
C ASP A 11 0.27 -12.16 7.10
N PHE A 12 -0.69 -11.89 6.21
CA PHE A 12 -1.70 -10.84 6.41
C PHE A 12 -2.56 -11.09 7.65
N LEU A 13 -2.83 -12.34 8.02
CA LEU A 13 -3.63 -12.65 9.20
C LEU A 13 -2.87 -12.29 10.48
N ALA A 14 -1.60 -12.68 10.58
CA ALA A 14 -0.75 -12.31 11.70
C ALA A 14 -0.57 -10.78 11.78
N ILE A 15 -0.36 -10.10 10.66
CA ILE A 15 -0.24 -8.64 10.61
C ILE A 15 -1.53 -7.96 11.08
N GLN A 16 -2.69 -8.46 10.66
CA GLN A 16 -3.98 -7.94 11.11
C GLN A 16 -4.16 -8.11 12.63
N GLN A 17 -3.81 -9.28 13.18
CA GLN A 17 -3.88 -9.52 14.64
C GLN A 17 -2.96 -8.59 15.43
N LEU A 18 -1.79 -8.25 14.87
CA LEU A 18 -0.89 -7.26 15.47
C LEU A 18 -1.50 -5.86 15.42
N ALA A 19 -2.04 -5.45 14.27
CA ALA A 19 -2.72 -4.16 14.10
C ALA A 19 -3.91 -3.99 15.06
N ASP A 20 -4.71 -5.04 15.24
CA ASP A 20 -5.84 -5.06 16.18
C ASP A 20 -5.38 -4.85 17.64
N ARG A 21 -4.17 -5.27 17.98
CA ARG A 21 -3.55 -5.07 19.30
C ARG A 21 -2.82 -3.72 19.42
N GLY A 22 -2.92 -2.86 18.41
CA GLY A 22 -2.26 -1.56 18.35
C GLY A 22 -0.79 -1.61 17.90
N ALA A 23 -0.27 -2.78 17.54
CA ALA A 23 1.07 -2.90 16.98
C ALA A 23 1.05 -2.63 15.46
N LYS A 24 2.09 -1.97 14.92
CA LYS A 24 2.13 -1.54 13.51
C LYS A 24 0.89 -0.71 13.06
N PRO A 25 0.52 0.36 13.79
CA PRO A 25 -0.67 1.16 13.46
C PRO A 25 -0.62 1.77 12.04
N TRP A 26 0.59 1.93 11.48
CA TRP A 26 0.82 2.34 10.10
C TRP A 26 0.15 1.42 9.06
N ARG A 27 -0.11 0.15 9.39
CA ARG A 27 -0.84 -0.78 8.50
C ARG A 27 -2.30 -0.41 8.29
N LEU A 28 -2.88 0.42 9.17
CA LEU A 28 -4.27 0.86 9.05
C LEU A 28 -4.43 2.08 8.12
N ASN A 29 -3.31 2.70 7.72
CA ASN A 29 -3.29 3.83 6.82
C ASN A 29 -2.64 3.43 5.49
N PRO A 30 -3.30 3.65 4.34
CA PRO A 30 -2.76 3.22 3.04
C PRO A 30 -1.50 3.99 2.65
N VAL A 31 -1.39 5.28 2.99
CA VAL A 31 -0.20 6.10 2.68
C VAL A 31 0.99 5.64 3.51
N GLU A 32 0.80 5.43 4.81
CA GLU A 32 1.89 4.96 5.68
C GLU A 32 2.31 3.53 5.35
N THR A 33 1.37 2.68 4.96
CA THR A 33 1.67 1.34 4.44
C THR A 33 2.49 1.41 3.16
N ALA A 34 2.05 2.20 2.16
CA ALA A 34 2.77 2.37 0.91
C ALA A 34 4.18 2.94 1.13
N ARG A 35 4.33 3.89 2.05
CA ARG A 35 5.63 4.46 2.45
C ARG A 35 6.54 3.40 3.07
N LYS A 36 6.07 2.68 4.09
CA LYS A 36 6.87 1.71 4.83
C LYS A 36 7.30 0.54 3.95
N VAL A 37 6.35 -0.11 3.28
CA VAL A 37 6.63 -1.22 2.36
C VAL A 37 7.43 -0.72 1.16
N GLY A 38 7.13 0.47 0.64
CA GLY A 38 7.86 1.08 -0.46
C GLY A 38 9.36 1.22 -0.18
N ILE A 39 9.70 1.74 1.01
CA ILE A 39 11.10 1.92 1.42
C ILE A 39 11.77 0.58 1.74
N GLU A 40 11.10 -0.29 2.49
CA GLU A 40 11.70 -1.53 2.99
C GLU A 40 11.86 -2.59 1.88
N GLU A 41 10.91 -2.67 0.93
CA GLU A 41 10.81 -3.81 0.01
C GLU A 41 10.84 -3.44 -1.49
N LEU A 42 10.52 -2.19 -1.84
CA LEU A 42 10.29 -1.78 -3.25
C LEU A 42 11.37 -0.83 -3.77
N GLY A 43 12.29 -0.39 -2.92
CA GLY A 43 13.41 0.47 -3.29
C GLY A 43 13.02 1.91 -3.57
N PHE A 44 12.03 2.42 -2.84
CA PHE A 44 11.84 3.87 -2.64
C PHE A 44 12.79 4.37 -1.55
N ASP A 45 13.10 5.65 -1.57
CA ASP A 45 13.97 6.30 -0.60
C ASP A 45 13.15 6.98 0.51
N VAL A 46 13.78 7.19 1.66
CA VAL A 46 13.15 7.89 2.80
C VAL A 46 12.72 9.33 2.48
N ALA A 47 13.35 9.94 1.47
CA ALA A 47 13.05 11.29 0.99
C ALA A 47 11.87 11.33 0.00
N ASP A 48 11.43 10.18 -0.51
CA ASP A 48 10.35 10.12 -1.48
C ASP A 48 9.02 10.56 -0.88
N VAL A 49 8.20 11.17 -1.74
CA VAL A 49 6.92 11.76 -1.31
C VAL A 49 5.78 10.85 -1.68
N PHE A 50 5.01 10.44 -0.67
CA PHE A 50 3.82 9.61 -0.82
C PHE A 50 2.58 10.45 -0.54
N ARG A 51 1.64 10.49 -1.49
CA ARG A 51 0.39 11.26 -1.40
C ARG A 51 -0.80 10.35 -1.69
N PHE A 52 -1.81 10.45 -0.85
CA PHE A 52 -3.08 9.79 -1.09
C PHE A 52 -3.71 10.31 -2.39
N GLU A 53 -4.16 9.41 -3.26
CA GLU A 53 -4.83 9.76 -4.52
C GLU A 53 -6.32 9.50 -4.42
N SER A 54 -6.73 8.26 -4.15
CA SER A 54 -8.15 7.88 -4.14
C SER A 54 -8.44 6.59 -3.36
N TYR A 55 -9.70 6.40 -2.99
CA TYR A 55 -10.24 5.10 -2.60
C TYR A 55 -11.09 4.57 -3.76
N ARG A 56 -11.01 3.26 -4.01
CA ARG A 56 -11.90 2.57 -4.95
C ARG A 56 -12.54 1.37 -4.24
N LEU A 57 -13.85 1.23 -4.36
CA LEU A 57 -14.46 -0.08 -4.18
C LEU A 57 -14.24 -0.86 -5.47
N ASP A 58 -13.64 -2.03 -5.33
CA ASP A 58 -13.65 -3.01 -6.40
C ASP A 58 -14.95 -3.81 -6.28
N TYR A 59 -15.89 -3.56 -7.19
CA TYR A 59 -17.21 -4.20 -7.16
C TYR A 59 -17.14 -5.69 -7.52
N ASP A 60 -16.13 -6.12 -8.27
CA ASP A 60 -15.99 -7.51 -8.71
C ASP A 60 -15.36 -8.37 -7.62
N SER A 61 -14.31 -7.88 -6.95
CA SER A 61 -13.66 -8.61 -5.84
C SER A 61 -14.31 -8.33 -4.47
N GLY A 62 -15.13 -7.29 -4.37
CA GLY A 62 -15.67 -6.80 -3.11
C GLY A 62 -14.61 -6.25 -2.15
N LEU A 63 -13.37 -6.04 -2.59
CA LEU A 63 -12.27 -5.53 -1.78
C LEU A 63 -12.25 -3.99 -1.75
N ASN A 64 -11.82 -3.44 -0.62
CA ASN A 64 -11.49 -2.02 -0.55
C ASN A 64 -10.09 -1.82 -1.14
N ARG A 65 -9.97 -0.91 -2.11
CA ARG A 65 -8.73 -0.51 -2.74
C ARG A 65 -8.39 0.94 -2.41
N ALA A 66 -7.10 1.24 -2.35
CA ALA A 66 -6.58 2.59 -2.21
C ALA A 66 -5.47 2.81 -3.23
N GLN A 67 -5.32 4.06 -3.65
CA GLN A 67 -4.25 4.48 -4.53
C GLN A 67 -3.41 5.55 -3.87
N VAL A 68 -2.09 5.38 -3.94
CA VAL A 68 -1.11 6.32 -3.40
C VAL A 68 -0.14 6.68 -4.52
N LYS A 69 0.03 7.97 -4.79
CA LYS A 69 1.09 8.45 -5.67
C LYS A 69 2.40 8.54 -4.89
N ALA A 70 3.46 7.98 -5.46
CA ALA A 70 4.81 8.12 -4.93
C ALA A 70 5.69 8.87 -5.95
N GLN A 71 6.45 9.84 -5.48
CA GLN A 71 7.43 10.57 -6.29
C GLN A 71 8.83 10.14 -5.88
N HIS A 72 9.58 9.55 -6.83
CA HIS A 72 10.96 9.11 -6.66
C HIS A 72 11.83 9.75 -7.74
N GLY A 73 12.66 10.72 -7.33
CA GLY A 73 13.36 11.60 -8.26
C GLY A 73 12.39 12.35 -9.19
N SER A 74 12.61 12.23 -10.50
CA SER A 74 11.73 12.80 -11.55
C SER A 74 10.57 11.89 -11.94
N CYS A 75 10.47 10.69 -11.39
CA CYS A 75 9.45 9.71 -11.78
C CYS A 75 8.26 9.74 -10.81
N LEU A 76 7.07 9.59 -11.38
CA LEU A 76 5.83 9.42 -10.62
C LEU A 76 5.35 7.98 -10.72
N PHE A 77 4.90 7.43 -9.60
CA PHE A 77 4.42 6.07 -9.48
C PHE A 77 3.05 6.03 -8.84
N LEU A 78 2.24 5.08 -9.28
CA LEU A 78 0.97 4.74 -8.66
C LEU A 78 1.13 3.42 -7.93
N ILE A 79 0.94 3.46 -6.61
CA ILE A 79 0.94 2.29 -5.75
C ILE A 79 -0.52 1.93 -5.48
N GLU A 80 -0.94 0.74 -5.89
CA GLU A 80 -2.26 0.22 -5.58
C GLU A 80 -2.17 -0.67 -4.35
N LEU A 81 -3.11 -0.45 -3.43
CA LEU A 81 -3.24 -1.21 -2.20
C LEU A 81 -4.63 -1.79 -2.09
N TYR A 82 -4.74 -2.88 -1.34
CA TYR A 82 -6.01 -3.51 -1.00
C TYR A 82 -6.04 -3.93 0.48
N GLN A 83 -7.23 -4.24 0.98
CA GLN A 83 -7.40 -4.79 2.33
C GLN A 83 -7.60 -6.31 2.28
N PRO A 84 -6.58 -7.13 2.60
CA PRO A 84 -6.61 -8.57 2.38
C PRO A 84 -7.46 -9.37 3.38
N VAL A 85 -7.65 -8.87 4.61
CA VAL A 85 -8.30 -9.64 5.69
C VAL A 85 -9.71 -9.16 5.99
N ARG A 86 -9.88 -7.85 6.20
CA ARG A 86 -11.19 -7.24 6.45
C ARG A 86 -11.25 -5.84 5.87
N ARG A 87 -12.46 -5.37 5.62
CA ARG A 87 -12.71 -4.05 5.04
C ARG A 87 -12.96 -3.00 6.12
N GLY A 88 -12.66 -1.74 5.81
CA GLY A 88 -12.99 -0.57 6.62
C GLY A 88 -11.80 -0.02 7.39
N THR A 89 -12.07 0.88 8.33
CA THR A 89 -11.05 1.66 9.05
C THR A 89 -10.10 0.82 9.92
N THR A 90 -10.47 -0.42 10.23
CA THR A 90 -9.65 -1.35 11.03
C THR A 90 -8.98 -2.43 10.19
N GLY A 91 -9.16 -2.42 8.86
CA GLY A 91 -8.51 -3.37 7.96
C GLY A 91 -7.08 -2.93 7.64
N ILE A 92 -6.14 -3.86 7.67
CA ILE A 92 -4.78 -3.57 7.22
C ILE A 92 -4.76 -3.33 5.70
N TRP A 93 -3.79 -2.56 5.24
CA TRP A 93 -3.48 -2.40 3.82
C TRP A 93 -2.26 -3.26 3.44
N ALA A 94 -2.28 -3.75 2.21
CA ALA A 94 -1.19 -4.45 1.56
C ALA A 94 -0.97 -3.85 0.17
N VAL A 95 0.29 -3.76 -0.26
CA VAL A 95 0.64 -3.32 -1.61
C VAL A 95 0.37 -4.45 -2.60
N GLU A 96 -0.30 -4.15 -3.70
CA GLU A 96 -0.61 -5.09 -4.77
C GLU A 96 0.24 -4.86 -6.01
N SER A 97 0.43 -3.59 -6.39
CA SER A 97 1.14 -3.23 -7.60
C SER A 97 1.80 -1.85 -7.46
N VAL A 98 2.87 -1.66 -8.23
CA VAL A 98 3.52 -0.36 -8.44
C VAL A 98 3.66 -0.13 -9.93
N THR A 99 3.06 0.94 -10.43
CA THR A 99 3.02 1.29 -11.85
C THR A 99 3.70 2.64 -12.08
N LEU A 100 4.64 2.71 -13.02
CA LEU A 100 5.19 3.98 -13.49
C LEU A 100 4.10 4.77 -14.22
N LEU A 101 3.91 6.02 -13.82
CA LEU A 101 3.05 6.96 -14.53
C LEU A 101 3.93 7.67 -15.56
N ASN A 102 3.74 7.31 -16.83
CA ASN A 102 4.28 8.10 -17.93
C ASN A 102 3.30 9.25 -18.20
N GLU A 103 3.83 10.48 -18.30
CA GLU A 103 3.10 11.60 -18.88
C GLU A 103 2.90 11.41 -20.39
#